data_AF-A0A7V5FP16-F1
#
_entry.id   AF-A0A7V5FP16-F1
#
_cell.length_a   1.000
_cell.length_b   1.000
_cell.length_c   1.000
_cell.angle_alpha   90.00
_cell.angle_beta   90.00
_cell.angle_gamma   90.00
#
_symmetry.space_group_name_H-M   'P 1'
#
loop_
_entity.id
_entity.type
_entity.pdbx_description
1 polymer ?
#
loop_
_entity_poly.entity_id
_entity_poly.type
_entity_poly.pdbx_seq_one_letter_code
_entity_poly.pdbx_strand_id
1 'polypeptide(L)'
;MYFRVRTKSKSTHQQQLKGIVFLLVSFLLGYCLLLPEQAGALGQAIHRIAFYLVGQAAFILPLFIAWLGWMHLKPSAQMHWRMDTIF
;
A
#
# COMPACT_ATOMS: atom_id res chain seq x y z
N MET A 1 10.20 41.56 1.39
CA MET A 1 9.27 40.57 1.98
C MET A 1 9.77 39.16 1.64
N TYR A 2 10.51 38.51 2.54
CA TYR A 2 11.02 37.16 2.32
C TYR A 2 9.96 36.13 2.74
N PHE A 3 9.24 35.56 1.77
CA PHE A 3 8.38 34.41 1.99
C PHE A 3 9.25 33.16 2.17
N ARG A 4 9.63 32.86 3.41
CA ARG A 4 10.26 31.59 3.77
C ARG A 4 9.18 30.51 3.78
N VAL A 5 8.87 29.95 2.62
CA VAL A 5 7.98 28.80 2.51
C VAL A 5 8.67 27.64 3.22
N ARG A 6 8.32 27.40 4.50
CA ARG A 6 8.60 26.15 5.20
C ARG A 6 7.86 25.06 4.43
N THR A 7 8.50 24.46 3.44
CA THR A 7 8.04 23.19 2.90
C THR A 7 8.18 22.19 4.05
N LYS A 8 7.05 21.85 4.69
CA LYS A 8 6.93 20.71 5.60
C LYS A 8 7.28 19.44 4.80
N SER A 9 8.57 19.16 4.67
CA SER A 9 9.12 17.90 4.16
C SER A 9 8.93 16.81 5.23
N LYS A 10 7.67 16.51 5.57
CA LYS A 10 7.31 15.50 6.57
C LYS A 10 6.26 14.49 6.05
N SER A 11 5.77 14.67 4.82
CA SER A 11 4.65 13.88 4.28
C SER A 11 5.06 12.79 3.28
N THR A 12 6.09 13.02 2.45
CA THR A 12 6.45 12.10 1.37
C THR A 12 6.98 10.75 1.89
N HIS A 13 7.84 10.78 2.92
CA HIS A 13 8.38 9.56 3.52
C HIS A 13 7.28 8.71 4.18
N GLN A 14 6.29 9.34 4.84
CA GLN A 14 5.16 8.61 5.43
C GLN A 14 4.21 8.03 4.37
N GLN A 15 4.06 8.69 3.22
CA GLN A 15 3.27 8.18 2.09
C GLN A 15 3.93 6.97 1.43
N GLN A 16 5.26 7.02 1.23
CA GLN A 16 6.03 5.88 0.73
C GLN A 16 5.97 4.70 1.69
N LEU A 17 6.13 4.94 3.00
CA LEU A 17 6.02 3.89 4.02
C LEU A 17 4.62 3.25 4.01
N LYS A 18 3.56 4.07 3.90
CA LYS A 18 2.19 3.57 3.78
C LYS A 18 2.03 2.70 2.54
N GLY A 19 2.52 3.13 1.37
CA GLY A 19 2.45 2.35 0.14
C GLY A 19 3.16 0.99 0.23
N ILE A 20 4.36 0.97 0.82
CA ILE A 20 5.12 -0.28 1.06
C ILE A 20 4.36 -1.20 2.03
N VAL A 21 3.83 -0.67 3.13
CA VAL A 21 3.04 -1.44 4.10
C VAL A 21 1.79 -2.01 3.43
N PHE A 22 1.08 -1.24 2.59
CA PHE A 22 -0.09 -1.73 1.86
C PHE A 22 0.27 -2.87 0.89
N LEU A 23 1.41 -2.79 0.19
CA LEU A 23 1.90 -3.88 -0.65
C LEU A 23 2.23 -5.15 0.17
N LEU A 24 2.88 -4.98 1.32
CA LEU A 24 3.26 -6.09 2.19
C LEU A 24 2.02 -6.79 2.78
N VAL A 25 1.05 -5.99 3.25
CA VAL A 25 -0.24 -6.48 3.74
C VAL A 25 -1.03 -7.19 2.64
N SER A 26 -1.02 -6.66 1.41
CA SER A 26 -1.62 -7.32 0.26
C SER A 26 -1.03 -8.70 0.00
N PHE A 27 0.30 -8.81 0.00
CA PHE A 27 0.99 -10.09 -0.18
C PHE A 27 0.63 -11.08 0.93
N LEU A 28 0.59 -10.61 2.17
CA LEU A 28 0.25 -11.44 3.32
C LEU A 28 -1.21 -11.93 3.27
N LEU A 29 -2.14 -11.06 2.89
CA LEU A 29 -3.56 -11.39 2.66
C LEU A 29 -3.72 -12.38 1.51
N GLY A 30 -3.02 -12.15 0.40
CA GLY A 30 -2.99 -13.07 -0.73
C GLY A 30 -2.50 -14.46 -0.31
N TYR A 31 -1.41 -14.51 0.46
CA TYR A 31 -0.89 -15.77 1.01
C TYR A 31 -1.90 -16.48 1.91
N CYS A 32 -2.57 -15.75 2.82
CA CYS A 32 -3.59 -16.32 3.69
C CYS A 32 -4.82 -16.84 2.92
N LEU A 33 -5.19 -16.19 1.81
CA LEU A 33 -6.35 -16.59 1.00
C LEU A 33 -6.03 -17.74 0.04
N LEU A 34 -4.84 -17.76 -0.55
CA LEU A 34 -4.43 -18.78 -1.52
C LEU A 34 -4.01 -20.10 -0.82
N LEU A 35 -3.36 -20.02 0.34
CA LEU A 35 -2.89 -21.18 1.09
C LEU A 35 -3.32 -21.12 2.57
N PRO A 36 -4.63 -21.21 2.87
CA PRO A 36 -5.13 -21.15 4.24
C PRO A 36 -4.61 -22.30 5.14
N GLU A 37 -4.26 -23.44 4.53
CA GLU A 37 -3.68 -24.61 5.22
C GLU A 37 -2.29 -24.32 5.81
N GLN A 38 -1.45 -23.52 5.13
CA GLN A 38 -0.09 -23.22 5.57
C GLN A 38 -0.04 -22.02 6.54
N ALA A 39 -1.02 -21.12 6.46
CA ALA A 39 -1.10 -19.92 7.30
C ALA A 39 -1.62 -20.19 8.73
N GLY A 40 -1.94 -21.44 9.06
CA GLY A 40 -2.41 -21.86 10.38
C GLY A 40 -3.80 -21.32 10.74
N ALA A 41 -4.15 -21.35 12.03
CA ALA A 41 -5.48 -20.99 12.52
C ALA A 41 -5.93 -19.55 12.14
N LEU A 42 -4.97 -18.61 12.10
CA LEU A 42 -5.23 -17.22 11.70
C LEU A 42 -5.60 -17.12 10.22
N GLY A 43 -4.85 -17.78 9.35
CA GLY A 43 -5.15 -17.80 7.91
C GLY A 43 -6.50 -18.43 7.61
N GLN A 44 -6.83 -19.54 8.28
CA GLN A 44 -8.14 -20.20 8.14
C GLN A 44 -9.30 -19.30 8.61
N ALA A 45 -9.13 -18.58 9.72
CA ALA A 45 -10.15 -17.66 10.20
C ALA A 45 -10.39 -16.50 9.22
N ILE A 46 -9.31 -15.88 8.74
CA ILE A 46 -9.37 -14.79 7.77
C ILE A 46 -10.01 -15.27 6.47
N HIS A 47 -9.61 -16.45 5.96
CA HIS A 47 -10.19 -17.05 4.78
C HIS A 47 -11.69 -17.32 4.96
N ARG A 48 -12.11 -17.93 6.07
CA ARG A 48 -13.55 -18.18 6.35
C ARG A 48 -14.37 -16.91 6.40
N ILE A 49 -13.89 -15.87 7.09
CA ILE A 49 -14.60 -14.59 7.20
C ILE A 49 -14.70 -13.91 5.83
N ALA A 50 -13.60 -13.90 5.07
CA ALA A 50 -13.58 -13.31 3.74
C ALA A 50 -14.51 -14.05 2.76
N PHE A 51 -14.50 -15.39 2.80
CA PHE A 51 -15.39 -16.22 1.98
C PHE A 51 -16.85 -16.09 2.40
N TYR A 52 -17.13 -15.89 3.69
CA TYR A 52 -18.49 -15.66 4.18
C TYR A 52 -19.07 -14.32 3.70
N LEU A 53 -18.26 -13.26 3.70
CA LEU A 53 -18.70 -11.92 3.32
C LEU A 53 -18.77 -11.71 1.79
N VAL A 54 -17.81 -12.27 1.06
CA VAL A 54 -17.58 -11.93 -0.36
C VAL A 54 -17.52 -13.18 -1.27
N GLY A 55 -17.52 -14.39 -0.70
CA GLY A 55 -17.42 -15.63 -1.46
C GLY A 55 -16.13 -15.71 -2.27
N GLN A 56 -16.25 -16.19 -3.51
CA GLN A 56 -15.13 -16.30 -4.45
C GLN A 56 -14.53 -14.94 -4.85
N ALA A 57 -15.25 -13.83 -4.67
CA ALA A 57 -14.68 -12.50 -4.95
C ALA A 57 -13.66 -12.06 -3.89
N ALA A 58 -13.51 -12.80 -2.78
CA ALA A 58 -12.45 -12.56 -1.79
C ALA A 58 -11.03 -12.64 -2.40
N PHE A 59 -10.81 -13.41 -3.45
CA PHE A 59 -9.51 -13.48 -4.14
C PHE A 59 -9.12 -12.17 -4.84
N ILE A 60 -10.08 -11.27 -5.10
CA ILE A 60 -9.83 -9.98 -5.73
C ILE A 60 -9.35 -8.94 -4.69
N LEU A 61 -9.65 -9.13 -3.40
CA LEU A 61 -9.21 -8.21 -2.33
C LEU A 61 -7.70 -7.93 -2.32
N PRO A 62 -6.81 -8.95 -2.28
CA PRO A 62 -5.37 -8.69 -2.28
C PRO A 62 -4.95 -7.93 -3.55
N LEU A 63 -5.51 -8.25 -4.72
CA LEU A 63 -5.21 -7.51 -5.95
C LEU A 63 -5.60 -6.02 -5.85
N PHE A 64 -6.74 -5.72 -5.23
CA PHE A 64 -7.22 -4.35 -5.04
C PHE A 64 -6.36 -3.57 -4.04
N ILE A 65 -5.92 -4.21 -2.96
CA ILE A 65 -5.03 -3.60 -1.97
C ILE A 65 -3.64 -3.36 -2.56
N ALA A 66 -3.10 -4.31 -3.35
CA ALA A 66 -1.86 -4.11 -4.08
C ALA A 66 -1.95 -2.90 -5.03
N TRP A 67 -3.06 -2.77 -5.76
CA TRP A 67 -3.30 -1.64 -6.66
C TRP A 67 -3.30 -0.30 -5.90
N LEU A 68 -3.98 -0.23 -4.76
CA LEU A 68 -3.96 0.96 -3.89
C LEU A 68 -2.56 1.28 -3.36
N GLY A 69 -1.81 0.25 -2.94
CA GLY A 69 -0.41 0.39 -2.53
C GLY A 69 0.47 0.96 -3.65
N TRP A 70 0.29 0.46 -4.88
CA TRP A 70 1.00 0.94 -6.07
C TRP A 70 0.70 2.41 -6.39
N MET A 71 -0.57 2.84 -6.27
CA MET A 71 -0.94 4.25 -6.45
C MET A 71 -0.25 5.17 -5.45
N HIS A 72 -0.04 4.71 -4.21
CA HIS A 72 0.67 5.47 -3.17
C HIS A 72 2.19 5.41 -3.29
N LEU A 73 2.73 4.42 -4.02
CA LEU A 73 4.16 4.30 -4.27
C LEU A 73 4.67 5.30 -5.31
N LYS A 74 3.81 5.79 -6.21
CA LYS A 74 4.21 6.80 -7.19
C LYS A 74 4.70 8.04 -6.46
N PRO A 75 6.00 8.38 -6.54
CA PRO A 75 6.46 9.67 -6.03
C PRO A 75 5.69 10.73 -6.81
N SER A 76 5.10 11.69 -6.10
CA SER A 76 4.60 12.89 -6.74
C SER A 76 5.75 13.47 -7.57
N ALA A 77 5.58 13.47 -8.89
CA ALA A 77 6.55 13.96 -9.88
C ALA A 77 6.89 15.46 -9.72
N GLN A 78 6.51 16.08 -8.60
CA GLN A 78 6.80 17.45 -8.22
C GLN A 78 8.22 17.65 -7.64
N MET A 79 8.98 16.58 -7.36
CA MET A 79 10.33 16.71 -6.78
C MET A 79 11.47 16.75 -7.82
N HIS A 80 11.23 16.42 -9.09
CA HIS A 80 12.31 16.43 -10.10
C HIS A 80 12.63 17.85 -10.63
N TRP A 81 11.66 18.77 -10.61
CA TRP A 81 11.82 20.10 -11.24
C TRP A 81 12.61 21.13 -10.42
N ARG A 82 13.23 20.76 -9.30
CA ARG A 82 13.97 21.70 -8.44
C ARG A 82 15.49 21.52 -8.41
N MET A 83 16.05 20.59 -9.18
CA MET A 83 17.51 20.43 -9.28
C MET A 83 18.14 21.20 -10.46
N ASP A 84 17.36 21.69 -11.42
CA ASP A 84 17.91 22.35 -12.62
C ASP A 84 17.97 23.88 -12.57
N THR A 85 17.62 24.53 -11.46
CA THR A 85 17.64 26.00 -11.35
C THR A 85 18.78 26.56 -10.50
N ILE A 86 19.86 25.78 -10.31
CA ILE A 86 21.11 26.27 -9.70
C ILE A 86 22.20 26.24 -10.77
N PHE A 87 22.03 27.08 -11.79
CA PHE A 87 23.08 27.64 -12.63
C PHE A 87 22.80 29.13 -12.80
#